data_AF-A0A821LJ36-F1
#
_entry.id   AF-A0A821LJ36-F1
#
_cell.length_a   1.000
_cell.length_b   1.000
_cell.length_c   1.000
_cell.angle_alpha   90.00
_cell.angle_beta   90.00
_cell.angle_gamma   90.00
#
_symmetry.space_group_name_H-M   'P 1'
#
loop_
_entity.id
_entity.type
_entity.pdbx_description
1 polymer ?
#
loop_
_entity_poly.entity_id
_entity_poly.type
_entity_poly.pdbx_seq_one_letter_code
_entity_poly.pdbx_strand_id
1 'polypeptide(L)'
;MVLKERSLKDKWRTQEVWTIFFGGRYIILLMGLFSIYTGLIYNDVFSKSINIFGSSWRVKFGDETLHKLDTVILEPTPYNYSRTSEYRQMYSGTPYPFGLDPVWQLAENKITFTNSVKMKFAIIIGIIQMGFGVFLSLWNHLHFNHRHSIYLEFLPQIIFLAAIFFYLILLIFYKWTTFDGSVATQAPSLLI
;
A
#
# COMPACT_ATOMS: atom_id res chain seq x y z
N MET A 1 -10.54 20.94 18.69
CA MET A 1 -11.88 21.31 18.17
C MET A 1 -12.98 20.41 18.71
N VAL A 2 -12.80 19.08 18.73
CA VAL A 2 -13.83 18.13 19.19
C VAL A 2 -14.07 18.19 20.71
N LEU A 3 -13.04 18.13 21.55
CA LEU A 3 -13.20 18.10 23.02
C LEU A 3 -13.78 19.39 23.63
N LYS A 4 -13.54 20.54 23.02
CA LYS A 4 -13.99 21.86 23.50
C LYS A 4 -15.06 22.47 22.60
N GLU A 5 -15.92 21.64 22.00
CA GLU A 5 -16.93 22.09 21.02
C GLU A 5 -17.82 23.21 21.55
N ARG A 6 -18.41 23.03 22.75
CA ARG A 6 -19.34 24.01 23.35
C ARG A 6 -18.69 25.37 23.60
N SER A 7 -17.42 25.40 24.00
CA SER A 7 -16.71 26.66 24.28
C SER A 7 -16.23 27.36 23.01
N LEU A 8 -15.98 26.62 21.93
CA LEU A 8 -15.40 27.15 20.69
C LEU A 8 -16.45 27.54 19.65
N LYS A 9 -17.70 27.09 19.81
CA LYS A 9 -18.81 27.36 18.89
C LYS A 9 -19.12 28.85 18.76
N ASP A 10 -19.22 29.55 19.89
CA ASP A 10 -19.69 30.95 19.91
C ASP A 10 -18.55 31.97 19.90
N LYS A 11 -17.33 31.55 20.21
CA LYS A 11 -16.19 32.46 20.46
C LYS A 11 -15.51 33.00 19.19
N TRP A 12 -15.65 32.31 18.06
CA TRP A 12 -14.91 32.60 16.81
C TRP A 12 -15.80 32.57 15.56
N ARG A 13 -17.12 32.79 15.73
CA ARG A 13 -18.10 32.75 14.64
C ARG A 13 -17.89 33.84 13.58
N THR A 14 -17.20 34.92 13.92
CA THR A 14 -16.92 36.04 13.00
C THR A 14 -15.85 35.71 11.95
N GLN A 15 -15.09 34.62 12.13
CA GLN A 15 -14.09 34.19 11.18
C GLN A 15 -14.64 33.09 10.26
N GLU A 16 -14.75 33.39 8.98
CA GLU A 16 -15.31 32.47 7.97
C GLU A 16 -14.48 31.18 7.86
N VAL A 17 -13.15 31.31 7.77
CA VAL A 17 -12.22 30.18 7.71
C VAL A 17 -12.39 29.25 8.92
N TRP A 18 -12.47 29.83 10.12
CA TRP A 18 -12.68 29.05 11.35
C TRP A 18 -13.99 28.27 11.32
N THR A 19 -15.07 28.89 10.82
CA THR A 19 -16.39 28.26 10.73
C THR A 19 -16.37 27.05 9.80
N ILE A 20 -15.65 27.11 8.67
CA ILE A 20 -15.47 25.99 7.75
C ILE A 20 -14.73 24.82 8.44
N PHE A 21 -13.57 25.09 9.05
CA PHE A 21 -12.79 24.05 9.76
C PHE A 21 -13.56 23.45 10.94
N PHE A 22 -14.30 24.27 11.69
CA PHE A 22 -15.10 23.81 12.82
C PHE A 22 -16.30 22.96 12.37
N GLY A 23 -16.91 23.29 11.23
CA GLY A 23 -17.93 22.46 10.57
C GLY A 23 -17.40 21.08 10.20
N GLY A 24 -16.18 21.02 9.64
CA GLY A 24 -15.48 19.79 9.24
C GLY A 24 -14.71 19.07 10.35
N ARG A 25 -14.86 19.42 11.63
CA ARG A 25 -14.01 18.93 12.74
C ARG A 25 -13.90 17.39 12.83
N TYR A 26 -14.98 16.66 12.53
CA TYR A 26 -14.97 15.19 12.54
C TYR A 26 -14.29 14.60 11.29
N ILE A 27 -14.41 15.27 10.14
CA ILE A 27 -13.71 14.88 8.90
C ILE A 27 -12.20 15.02 9.13
N ILE A 28 -11.74 16.13 9.73
CA ILE A 28 -10.32 16.37 10.04
C ILE A 28 -9.81 15.33 11.04
N LEU A 29 -10.58 15.01 12.07
CA LEU A 29 -10.21 13.97 13.04
C LEU A 29 -10.05 12.62 12.34
N LEU A 30 -10.99 12.24 11.48
CA LEU A 30 -10.95 10.98 10.77
C LEU A 30 -9.80 10.92 9.75
N MET A 31 -9.56 12.00 9.02
CA MET A 31 -8.39 12.14 8.12
C MET A 31 -7.07 12.00 8.90
N GLY A 32 -6.97 12.60 10.08
CA GLY A 32 -5.80 12.48 10.94
C GLY A 32 -5.56 11.04 11.42
N LEU A 33 -6.61 10.36 11.87
CA LEU A 33 -6.51 8.96 12.33
C LEU A 33 -6.10 8.03 11.19
N PHE A 34 -6.72 8.15 10.01
CA PHE A 34 -6.34 7.34 8.86
C PHE A 34 -4.94 7.69 8.34
N SER A 35 -4.50 8.94 8.44
CA SER A 35 -3.12 9.32 8.12
C SER A 35 -2.11 8.67 9.05
N ILE A 36 -2.42 8.53 10.34
CA ILE A 36 -1.54 7.82 11.29
C ILE A 36 -1.47 6.34 10.91
N TYR A 37 -2.60 5.71 10.62
CA TYR A 37 -2.66 4.31 10.20
C TYR A 37 -1.85 4.06 8.92
N THR A 38 -2.01 4.89 7.88
CA THR A 38 -1.24 4.75 6.64
C THR A 38 0.24 5.06 6.83
N GLY A 39 0.60 6.03 7.67
CA GLY A 39 1.99 6.30 8.05
C GLY A 39 2.65 5.10 8.74
N LEU A 40 1.91 4.39 9.61
CA LEU A 40 2.37 3.15 10.23
C LEU A 40 2.52 2.00 9.22
N ILE A 41 1.62 1.86 8.25
CA ILE A 41 1.77 0.87 7.15
C ILE A 41 3.00 1.17 6.30
N TYR A 42 3.24 2.43 5.94
CA TYR A 42 4.44 2.82 5.22
C TYR A 42 5.71 2.75 6.08
N ASN A 43 5.55 2.60 7.40
CA ASN A 43 6.61 2.66 8.39
C ASN A 43 7.46 3.93 8.22
N ASP A 44 6.78 5.08 8.13
CA ASP A 44 7.40 6.39 7.98
C ASP A 44 6.85 7.37 9.02
N VAL A 45 7.73 7.77 9.95
CA VAL A 45 7.47 8.79 10.97
C VAL A 45 8.54 9.87 10.84
N PHE A 46 8.15 11.06 10.38
CA PHE A 46 9.06 12.18 10.09
C PHE A 46 10.23 11.81 9.16
N SER A 47 9.98 11.01 8.12
CA SER A 47 11.00 10.52 7.18
C SER A 47 12.01 9.57 7.81
N LYS A 48 11.65 8.91 8.91
CA LYS A 48 12.42 7.86 9.58
C LYS A 48 11.57 6.60 9.73
N SER A 49 12.18 5.45 9.52
CA SER A 49 11.54 4.15 9.75
C SER A 49 11.73 3.70 11.20
N ILE A 50 10.73 2.98 11.72
CA ILE A 50 10.75 2.44 13.09
C ILE A 50 10.95 0.93 13.01
N ASN A 51 11.98 0.43 13.68
CA ASN A 51 12.23 -1.00 13.78
C ASN A 51 11.50 -1.59 15.00
N ILE A 52 10.24 -2.00 14.81
CA ILE A 52 9.37 -2.52 15.88
C ILE A 52 9.55 -4.04 16.03
N PHE A 53 9.61 -4.78 14.93
CA PHE A 53 9.59 -6.26 14.93
C PHE A 53 10.96 -6.90 14.62
N GLY A 54 11.98 -6.09 14.33
CA GLY A 54 13.24 -6.57 13.76
C GLY A 54 13.13 -6.68 12.23
N SER A 55 14.14 -6.16 11.51
CA SER A 55 14.18 -6.29 10.05
C SER A 55 14.30 -7.76 9.64
N SER A 56 13.60 -8.13 8.57
CA SER A 56 13.72 -9.43 7.93
C SER A 56 15.00 -9.56 7.10
N TRP A 57 15.77 -8.47 6.97
CA TRP A 57 17.04 -8.43 6.25
C TRP A 57 18.21 -8.38 7.24
N ARG A 58 19.27 -9.12 6.91
CA ARG A 58 20.48 -9.23 7.73
C ARG A 58 21.72 -9.12 6.86
N VAL A 59 22.64 -8.30 7.31
CA VAL A 59 23.98 -8.19 6.73
C VAL A 59 24.87 -9.21 7.42
N LYS A 60 25.56 -10.07 6.65
CA LYS A 60 26.41 -11.13 7.20
C LYS A 60 27.88 -11.04 6.75
N PHE A 61 28.33 -9.85 6.37
CA PHE A 61 29.73 -9.54 6.09
C PHE A 61 30.50 -9.32 7.41
N GLY A 62 31.80 -9.60 7.42
CA GLY A 62 32.66 -9.25 8.56
C GLY A 62 32.92 -7.75 8.63
N ASP A 63 33.17 -7.23 9.84
CA ASP A 63 33.36 -5.79 10.08
C ASP A 63 34.46 -5.18 9.20
N GLU A 64 35.55 -5.92 8.97
CA GLU A 64 36.65 -5.48 8.11
C GLU A 64 36.26 -5.30 6.63
N THR A 65 35.28 -6.07 6.15
CA THR A 65 34.75 -5.97 4.79
C THR A 65 33.73 -4.83 4.69
N LEU A 66 32.93 -4.62 5.74
CA LEU A 66 31.96 -3.53 5.82
C LEU A 66 32.61 -2.15 5.84
N HIS A 67 33.73 -1.99 6.55
CA HIS A 67 34.46 -0.72 6.56
C HIS A 67 35.13 -0.35 5.23
N LYS A 68 35.23 -1.31 4.28
CA LYS A 68 35.83 -1.10 2.96
C LYS A 68 34.80 -0.85 1.85
N LEU A 69 33.52 -1.11 2.11
CA LEU A 69 32.45 -1.04 1.12
C LEU A 69 31.51 0.12 1.45
N ASP A 70 31.37 1.08 0.54
CA ASP A 70 30.42 2.19 0.70
C ASP A 70 28.96 1.74 0.54
N THR A 71 28.72 0.73 -0.31
CA THR A 71 27.40 0.16 -0.57
C THR A 71 27.43 -1.36 -0.60
N VAL A 72 26.34 -1.97 -0.15
CA VAL A 72 26.19 -3.42 -0.07
C VAL A 72 24.91 -3.83 -0.78
N ILE A 73 25.02 -4.75 -1.74
CA ILE A 73 23.86 -5.34 -2.42
C ILE A 73 23.38 -6.53 -1.58
N LEU A 74 22.12 -6.47 -1.15
CA LEU A 74 21.47 -7.54 -0.41
C LEU A 74 20.81 -8.51 -1.38
N GLU A 75 21.16 -9.80 -1.31
CA GLU A 75 20.55 -10.82 -2.15
C GLU A 75 19.20 -11.29 -1.58
N PRO A 76 18.11 -11.30 -2.39
CA PRO A 76 16.76 -11.69 -1.96
C PRO A 76 16.54 -13.21 -1.93
N THR A 77 17.58 -14.03 -2.10
CA THR A 77 17.43 -15.48 -2.27
C THR A 77 16.91 -16.16 -0.99
N PRO A 78 15.82 -16.95 -1.07
CA PRO A 78 15.24 -17.61 0.11
C PRO A 78 16.12 -18.76 0.63
N TYR A 79 15.89 -19.11 1.89
CA TYR A 79 16.66 -20.03 2.77
C TYR A 79 17.09 -21.38 2.16
N ASN A 80 16.46 -21.85 1.07
CA ASN A 80 16.64 -23.21 0.53
C ASN A 80 17.38 -23.32 -0.82
N TYR A 81 17.85 -22.22 -1.44
CA TYR A 81 18.29 -22.26 -2.85
C TYR A 81 19.81 -22.45 -3.09
N SER A 82 20.69 -22.16 -2.14
CA SER A 82 22.14 -22.33 -2.31
C SER A 82 22.79 -22.92 -1.07
N ARG A 83 23.30 -24.15 -1.18
CA ARG A 83 24.09 -24.84 -0.14
C ARG A 83 25.60 -24.70 -0.38
N THR A 84 26.00 -23.94 -1.41
CA THR A 84 27.36 -23.88 -1.95
C THR A 84 27.73 -22.46 -2.32
N SER A 85 28.12 -21.66 -1.32
CA SER A 85 29.10 -20.56 -1.40
C SER A 85 28.98 -19.70 -0.14
N GLU A 86 30.05 -18.99 0.21
CA GLU A 86 30.24 -18.14 1.39
C GLU A 86 29.25 -16.95 1.51
N TYR A 87 28.27 -16.84 0.61
CA TYR A 87 27.18 -15.87 0.67
C TYR A 87 26.13 -16.30 1.69
N ARG A 88 26.41 -15.91 2.94
CA ARG A 88 25.51 -16.16 4.06
C ARG A 88 24.17 -15.43 3.81
N GLN A 89 23.09 -16.19 3.66
CA GLN A 89 21.68 -15.80 3.58
C GLN A 89 21.37 -14.43 4.20
N MET A 90 20.99 -13.45 3.36
CA MET A 90 20.74 -12.06 3.78
C MET A 90 19.25 -11.75 4.00
N TYR A 91 18.35 -12.54 3.43
CA TYR A 91 16.91 -12.46 3.68
C TYR A 91 16.45 -13.60 4.59
N SER A 92 15.62 -13.29 5.60
CA SER A 92 15.13 -14.25 6.59
C SER A 92 14.09 -15.24 6.03
N GLY A 93 13.59 -15.04 4.80
CA GLY A 93 12.55 -15.87 4.19
C GLY A 93 11.12 -15.54 4.64
N THR A 94 10.96 -14.65 5.61
CA THR A 94 9.65 -14.21 6.12
C THR A 94 9.47 -12.70 5.91
N PRO A 95 8.33 -12.25 5.34
CA PRO A 95 8.07 -10.83 5.18
C PRO A 95 7.96 -10.13 6.54
N TYR A 96 8.19 -8.81 6.56
CA TYR A 96 8.06 -8.02 7.78
C TYR A 96 6.59 -8.09 8.28
N PRO A 97 6.34 -8.34 9.58
CA PRO A 97 5.00 -8.66 10.08
C PRO A 97 3.94 -7.57 9.86
N PHE A 98 4.35 -6.31 9.82
CA PHE A 98 3.43 -5.18 9.70
C PHE A 98 4.06 -3.99 8.97
N GLY A 99 3.49 -3.63 7.83
CA GLY A 99 3.96 -2.50 7.03
C GLY A 99 5.23 -2.79 6.23
N LEU A 100 5.99 -1.75 5.89
CA LEU A 100 7.25 -1.87 5.18
C LEU A 100 8.43 -2.15 6.12
N ASP A 101 9.33 -3.02 5.67
CA ASP A 101 10.56 -3.31 6.42
C ASP A 101 11.43 -2.03 6.57
N PRO A 102 11.90 -1.70 7.79
CA PRO A 102 12.72 -0.53 8.04
C PRO A 102 13.96 -0.40 7.15
N VAL A 103 14.52 -1.51 6.67
CA VAL A 103 15.73 -1.53 5.82
C VAL A 103 15.55 -0.73 4.53
N TRP A 104 14.33 -0.67 3.99
CA TRP A 104 14.04 0.05 2.75
C TRP A 104 14.25 1.55 2.89
N GLN A 105 14.22 2.11 4.10
CA GLN A 105 14.49 3.54 4.28
C GLN A 105 15.97 3.88 4.10
N LEU A 106 16.86 2.91 4.35
CA LEU A 106 18.31 3.00 4.19
C LEU A 106 18.78 2.66 2.77
N ALA A 107 17.98 1.90 2.02
CA ALA A 107 18.34 1.44 0.68
C ALA A 107 18.38 2.57 -0.35
N GLU A 108 19.35 2.53 -1.27
CA GLU A 108 19.45 3.49 -2.38
C GLU A 108 18.30 3.31 -3.39
N ASN A 109 17.88 2.07 -3.63
CA ASN A 109 16.81 1.72 -4.57
C ASN A 109 15.39 1.82 -3.98
N LYS A 110 15.22 2.51 -2.85
CA LYS A 110 13.93 2.64 -2.16
C LYS A 110 12.84 3.28 -3.01
N ILE A 111 13.21 4.24 -3.86
CA ILE A 111 12.24 4.97 -4.69
C ILE A 111 11.62 4.02 -5.72
N THR A 112 12.44 3.20 -6.37
CA THR A 112 11.98 2.23 -7.36
C THR A 112 11.04 1.20 -6.74
N PHE A 113 11.40 0.66 -5.57
CA PHE A 113 10.56 -0.29 -4.84
C PHE A 113 9.24 0.34 -4.37
N THR A 114 9.31 1.46 -3.65
CA THR A 114 8.13 2.11 -3.08
C THR A 114 7.18 2.64 -4.15
N ASN A 115 7.69 3.14 -5.28
CA ASN A 115 6.84 3.55 -6.41
C ASN A 115 6.08 2.38 -7.02
N SER A 116 6.74 1.22 -7.21
CA SER A 116 6.08 0.02 -7.73
C SER A 116 4.95 -0.46 -6.82
N VAL A 117 5.18 -0.46 -5.50
CA VAL A 117 4.17 -0.84 -4.51
C VAL A 117 3.01 0.16 -4.50
N LYS A 118 3.31 1.47 -4.45
CA LYS A 118 2.29 2.54 -4.43
C LYS A 118 1.41 2.52 -5.66
N MET A 119 1.99 2.32 -6.85
CA MET A 119 1.22 2.23 -8.09
C MET A 119 0.24 1.06 -8.06
N LYS A 120 0.72 -0.15 -7.74
CA LYS A 120 -0.12 -1.36 -7.69
C LYS A 120 -1.21 -1.25 -6.64
N PHE A 121 -0.88 -0.70 -5.47
CA PHE A 121 -1.85 -0.48 -4.39
C PHE A 121 -2.93 0.54 -4.79
N ALA A 122 -2.54 1.64 -5.47
CA ALA A 122 -3.48 2.63 -5.99
C ALA A 122 -4.46 2.02 -7.02
N ILE A 123 -3.97 1.16 -7.91
CA ILE A 123 -4.81 0.42 -8.87
C ILE A 123 -5.83 -0.46 -8.13
N ILE A 124 -5.38 -1.25 -7.16
CA ILE A 124 -6.25 -2.16 -6.39
C ILE A 124 -7.34 -1.37 -5.66
N ILE A 125 -6.98 -0.33 -4.90
CA ILE A 125 -7.95 0.50 -4.19
C ILE A 125 -8.91 1.18 -5.15
N GLY A 126 -8.40 1.75 -6.24
CA GLY A 126 -9.20 2.49 -7.22
C GLY A 126 -10.30 1.61 -7.82
N ILE A 127 -9.96 0.38 -8.22
CA ILE A 127 -10.94 -0.55 -8.80
C ILE A 127 -11.96 -1.03 -7.76
N ILE A 128 -11.53 -1.28 -6.51
CA ILE A 128 -12.47 -1.62 -5.42
C ILE A 128 -13.44 -0.46 -5.17
N GLN A 129 -12.95 0.79 -5.14
CA GLN A 129 -13.78 1.98 -4.95
C GLN A 129 -14.75 2.20 -6.11
N MET A 130 -14.29 2.06 -7.36
CA MET A 130 -15.15 2.15 -8.54
C MET A 130 -16.21 1.03 -8.55
N GLY A 131 -15.81 -0.21 -8.24
CA GLY A 131 -16.71 -1.34 -8.13
C GLY A 131 -17.79 -1.14 -7.08
N PHE A 132 -17.42 -0.60 -5.90
CA PHE A 132 -18.39 -0.23 -4.86
C PHE A 132 -19.45 0.76 -5.38
N GLY A 133 -19.05 1.77 -6.15
CA GLY A 133 -20.00 2.71 -6.78
C GLY A 133 -20.98 2.03 -7.74
N VAL A 134 -20.51 1.07 -8.54
CA VAL A 134 -21.37 0.29 -9.46
C VAL A 134 -22.32 -0.64 -8.69
N PHE A 135 -21.92 -1.20 -7.55
CA PHE A 135 -22.84 -1.97 -6.70
C PHE A 135 -23.92 -1.09 -6.07
N LEU A 136 -23.61 0.17 -5.72
CA LEU A 136 -24.62 1.12 -5.26
C LEU A 136 -25.63 1.47 -6.36
N SER A 137 -25.19 1.59 -7.62
CA SER A 137 -26.12 1.82 -8.74
C SER A 137 -27.07 0.64 -8.94
N LEU A 138 -26.60 -0.61 -8.77
CA LEU A 138 -27.49 -1.78 -8.76
C LEU A 138 -28.59 -1.66 -7.71
N TRP A 139 -28.22 -1.29 -6.48
CA TRP A 139 -29.18 -1.11 -5.40
C TRP A 139 -30.23 -0.05 -5.74
N ASN A 140 -29.79 1.01 -6.42
CA ASN A 140 -30.67 2.07 -6.91
C ASN A 140 -31.69 1.55 -7.95
N HIS A 141 -31.23 0.79 -8.95
CA HIS A 141 -32.12 0.23 -9.97
C HIS A 141 -33.08 -0.83 -9.40
N LEU A 142 -32.65 -1.60 -8.40
CA LEU A 142 -33.50 -2.54 -7.67
C LEU A 142 -34.59 -1.80 -6.88
N HIS A 143 -34.24 -0.73 -6.17
CA HIS A 143 -35.20 0.06 -5.38
C HIS A 143 -36.27 0.71 -6.28
N PHE A 144 -35.85 1.33 -7.39
CA PHE A 144 -36.77 1.97 -8.34
C PHE A 144 -37.39 1.01 -9.36
N ASN A 145 -37.12 -0.30 -9.26
CA ASN A 145 -37.69 -1.36 -10.11
C ASN A 145 -37.42 -1.18 -11.62
N HIS A 146 -36.35 -0.48 -11.98
CA HIS A 146 -35.93 -0.26 -13.38
C HIS A 146 -35.16 -1.47 -13.93
N ARG A 147 -35.88 -2.56 -14.20
CA ARG A 147 -35.29 -3.83 -14.66
C ARG A 147 -34.49 -3.70 -15.96
N HIS A 148 -34.89 -2.79 -16.85
CA HIS A 148 -34.19 -2.56 -18.12
C HIS A 148 -32.78 -2.00 -17.90
N SER A 149 -32.59 -1.06 -16.97
CA SER A 149 -31.26 -0.52 -16.64
C SER A 149 -30.34 -1.58 -16.03
N ILE A 150 -30.88 -2.57 -15.32
CA ILE A 150 -30.06 -3.67 -14.77
C ILE A 150 -29.42 -4.49 -15.90
N TYR A 151 -30.19 -4.86 -16.92
CA TYR A 151 -29.68 -5.68 -18.02
C TYR A 151 -28.88 -4.89 -19.06
N LEU A 152 -29.23 -3.62 -19.31
CA LEU A 152 -28.62 -2.82 -20.37
C LEU A 152 -27.46 -1.93 -19.90
N GLU A 153 -27.41 -1.56 -18.62
CA GLU A 153 -26.39 -0.65 -18.08
C GLU A 153 -25.50 -1.38 -17.06
N PHE A 154 -26.07 -1.90 -15.97
CA PHE A 154 -25.29 -2.53 -14.91
C PHE A 154 -24.54 -3.78 -15.37
N LEU A 155 -25.24 -4.69 -16.08
CA LEU A 155 -24.66 -5.98 -16.48
C LEU A 155 -23.49 -5.81 -17.49
N PRO A 156 -23.60 -5.01 -18.56
CA PRO A 156 -22.45 -4.77 -19.44
C PRO A 156 -21.31 -4.05 -18.71
N GLN A 157 -21.62 -3.10 -17.82
CA GLN A 157 -20.63 -2.34 -17.05
C GLN A 157 -19.82 -3.25 -16.12
N ILE A 158 -20.47 -4.16 -15.38
CA ILE A 158 -19.76 -5.07 -14.46
C ILE A 158 -18.93 -6.11 -15.22
N ILE A 159 -19.43 -6.61 -16.36
CA ILE A 159 -18.69 -7.55 -17.22
C ILE A 159 -17.41 -6.89 -17.76
N PHE A 160 -17.53 -5.66 -18.28
CA PHE A 160 -16.38 -4.91 -18.79
C PHE A 160 -15.35 -4.62 -17.69
N LEU A 161 -15.81 -4.15 -16.51
CA LEU A 161 -14.95 -3.88 -15.37
C LEU A 161 -14.23 -5.16 -14.90
N ALA A 162 -14.95 -6.28 -14.82
CA ALA A 162 -14.37 -7.55 -14.41
C ALA A 162 -13.34 -8.09 -15.43
N ALA A 163 -13.64 -8.01 -16.72
CA ALA A 163 -12.79 -8.56 -17.76
C ALA A 163 -11.43 -7.86 -17.86
N ILE A 164 -11.38 -6.53 -17.70
CA ILE A 164 -10.14 -5.75 -17.84
C ILE A 164 -9.46 -5.55 -16.49
N PHE A 165 -10.18 -4.93 -15.55
CA PHE A 165 -9.57 -4.39 -14.34
C PHE A 165 -9.48 -5.43 -13.23
N PHE A 166 -10.50 -6.28 -13.06
CA PHE A 166 -10.42 -7.35 -12.08
C PHE A 166 -9.38 -8.41 -12.49
N TYR A 167 -9.29 -8.73 -13.79
CA TYR A 167 -8.22 -9.58 -14.31
C TYR A 167 -6.82 -9.02 -13.99
N LEU A 168 -6.61 -7.71 -14.18
CA LEU A 168 -5.34 -7.06 -13.82
C LEU A 168 -5.00 -7.21 -12.32
N ILE A 169 -5.99 -7.07 -11.43
CA ILE A 169 -5.78 -7.28 -9.99
C ILE A 169 -5.33 -8.72 -9.71
N LEU A 170 -5.97 -9.71 -10.33
CA LEU A 170 -5.59 -11.11 -10.17
C LEU A 170 -4.15 -11.36 -10.63
N LEU A 171 -3.72 -10.76 -11.74
CA LEU A 171 -2.33 -10.85 -12.20
C LEU A 171 -1.33 -10.21 -11.23
N ILE A 172 -1.69 -9.10 -10.57
CA ILE A 172 -0.84 -8.47 -9.55
C ILE A 172 -0.64 -9.43 -8.37
N PHE A 173 -1.72 -10.01 -7.84
CA PHE A 173 -1.63 -10.97 -6.74
C PHE A 173 -0.89 -12.25 -7.14
N TYR A 174 -1.18 -12.81 -8.32
CA TYR A 174 -0.48 -13.96 -8.85
C TYR A 174 1.03 -13.71 -8.97
N LYS A 175 1.41 -12.53 -9.48
CA LYS A 175 2.83 -12.16 -9.57
C LYS A 175 3.48 -12.06 -8.18
N TRP A 176 2.78 -11.50 -7.19
CA TRP A 176 3.30 -11.39 -5.82
C TRP A 176 3.46 -12.74 -5.10
N THR A 177 2.67 -13.76 -5.43
CA THR A 177 2.76 -15.07 -4.79
C THR A 177 3.72 -16.04 -5.47
N THR A 178 3.89 -15.93 -6.79
CA THR A 178 4.57 -16.96 -7.60
C THR A 178 6.05 -16.65 -7.86
N PHE A 179 6.43 -15.37 -7.97
CA PHE A 179 7.80 -14.97 -8.28
C PHE A 179 8.54 -14.52 -7.01
N ASP A 180 9.58 -15.26 -6.65
CA ASP A 180 10.49 -14.94 -5.55
C ASP A 180 11.89 -14.54 -6.09
N GLY A 181 12.79 -14.15 -5.19
CA GLY A 181 14.15 -13.70 -5.51
C GLY A 181 14.98 -14.70 -6.33
N SER A 182 14.70 -16.00 -6.25
CA SER A 182 15.39 -17.04 -7.03
C SER A 182 15.01 -17.07 -8.51
N VAL A 183 13.81 -16.59 -8.88
CA VAL A 183 13.27 -16.62 -10.26
C VAL A 183 13.05 -15.21 -10.80
N ALA A 184 13.71 -14.21 -10.20
CA ALA A 184 13.53 -12.80 -10.51
C ALA A 184 13.81 -12.46 -11.99
N THR A 185 14.74 -13.17 -12.64
CA THR A 185 15.12 -12.96 -14.05
C THR A 185 14.03 -13.36 -15.04
N GLN A 186 13.11 -14.24 -14.65
CA GLN A 186 12.01 -14.72 -15.51
C GLN A 186 10.69 -13.98 -15.22
N ALA A 187 10.69 -13.00 -14.32
CA ALA A 187 9.47 -12.31 -13.91
C ALA A 187 8.91 -11.44 -15.05
N PRO A 188 7.70 -11.74 -15.57
CA PRO A 188 7.13 -11.00 -16.69
C PRO A 188 6.74 -9.59 -16.24
N SER A 189 6.82 -8.63 -17.15
CA SER A 189 6.28 -7.30 -16.91
C SER A 189 4.75 -7.34 -17.01
N LEU A 190 4.05 -6.54 -16.18
CA LEU A 190 2.58 -6.48 -16.22
C LEU A 190 2.03 -5.43 -17.20
N LEU A 191 2.90 -4.56 -17.74
CA LEU A 191 2.52 -3.37 -18.53
C LEU A 191 3.18 -3.33 -19.92
N ILE A 192 3.98 -4.33 -20.27
CA ILE A 192 4.55 -4.54 -21.62
C ILE A 192 3.86 -5.74 -22.23
#